data_AF-A0A9W8Z8B2-F1
#
_entry.id   AF-A0A9W8Z8B2-F1
#
_cell.length_a   1.000
_cell.length_b   1.000
_cell.length_c   1.000
_cell.angle_alpha   90.00
_cell.angle_beta   90.00
_cell.angle_gamma   90.00
#
_symmetry.space_group_name_H-M   'P 1'
#
loop_
_entity.id
_entity.type
_entity.pdbx_description
1 polymer ?
#
loop_
_entity_poly.entity_id
_entity_poly.type
_entity_poly.pdbx_seq_one_letter_code
_entity_poly.pdbx_strand_id
1 'polypeptide(L)'
;MISYFLYWLIQFPLLLVPTHKLQYLFWVKTVLMPPVAIGMTIWVALKAGGNGAFFNESSQVHGSERVWLWLSSMTSITGGYSTLAVNIPDFSRFSKDRHAHYWQIPTIPLLKTLTALMGIISASAAQQI
;
A
#
# COMPACT_ATOMS: atom_id res chain seq x y z
N MET A 1 -3.38 -23.21 -3.02
CA MET A 1 -3.59 -23.91 -1.73
C MET A 1 -2.28 -24.22 -1.04
N ILE A 2 -1.33 -24.92 -1.67
CA ILE A 2 -0.01 -25.25 -1.07
C ILE A 2 0.80 -23.99 -0.73
N SER A 3 0.88 -22.99 -1.62
CA SER A 3 1.62 -21.74 -1.35
C SER A 3 1.04 -20.94 -0.17
N TYR A 4 -0.28 -21.00 0.04
CA TYR A 4 -0.93 -20.36 1.18
C TYR A 4 -0.59 -21.06 2.50
N PHE A 5 -0.59 -22.40 2.50
CA PHE A 5 -0.17 -23.19 3.65
C PHE A 5 1.30 -22.94 4.01
N LEU A 6 2.19 -22.90 3.01
CA LEU A 6 3.61 -22.57 3.21
C LEU A 6 3.80 -21.16 3.77
N TYR A 7 3.09 -20.17 3.25
CA TYR A 7 3.11 -18.81 3.77
C TYR A 7 2.67 -18.76 5.25
N TRP A 8 1.59 -19.47 5.60
CA TRP A 8 1.11 -19.54 6.97
C TRP A 8 2.13 -20.17 7.91
N LEU A 9 2.78 -21.26 7.48
CA LEU A 9 3.80 -21.97 8.25
C LEU A 9 5.07 -21.12 8.47
N ILE A 10 5.43 -20.28 7.50
CA ILE A 10 6.54 -19.31 7.64
C ILE A 10 6.13 -18.11 8.51
N GLN A 11 4.89 -17.63 8.40
CA GLN A 11 4.40 -16.49 9.18
C GLN A 11 4.21 -16.84 10.66
N PHE A 12 3.76 -18.05 10.97
CA PHE A 12 3.45 -18.49 12.33
C PHE A 12 4.60 -18.28 13.35
N PRO A 13 5.85 -18.72 13.10
CA PRO A 13 6.96 -18.48 14.02
C PRO A 13 7.32 -17.00 14.17
N LEU A 14 7.07 -16.17 13.15
CA LEU A 14 7.30 -14.72 13.23
C LEU A 14 6.30 -14.01 14.16
N LEU A 15 5.11 -14.58 14.38
CA LEU A 15 4.14 -14.06 15.35
C LEU A 15 4.59 -14.23 16.80
N LEU A 16 5.45 -15.22 17.08
CA LEU A 16 5.99 -15.47 18.41
C LEU A 16 7.13 -14.50 18.78
N VAL A 17 7.63 -13.71 17.81
CA VAL A 17 8.70 -12.76 18.05
C VAL A 17 8.15 -11.50 18.73
N PRO A 18 8.73 -11.07 19.87
CA PRO A 18 8.30 -9.86 20.55
C PRO A 18 8.40 -8.62 19.65
N THR A 19 7.39 -7.75 19.73
CA THR A 19 7.24 -6.56 18.86
C THR A 19 8.45 -5.61 18.90
N HIS A 20 9.19 -5.56 20.00
CA HIS A 20 10.40 -4.74 20.11
C HIS A 20 11.56 -5.20 19.22
N LYS A 21 11.64 -6.50 18.86
CA LYS A 21 12.67 -7.03 17.94
C LYS A 21 12.26 -6.88 16.47
N LEU A 22 10.96 -6.73 16.21
CA LEU A 22 10.42 -6.55 14.85
C LEU A 22 10.77 -5.19 14.23
N GLN A 23 11.26 -4.22 15.02
CA GLN A 23 11.67 -2.91 14.50
C GLN A 23 12.69 -3.02 13.36
N TYR A 24 13.63 -3.96 13.42
CA TYR A 24 14.64 -4.15 12.38
C TYR A 24 14.02 -4.65 11.07
N LEU A 25 13.03 -5.55 11.16
CA LEU A 25 12.29 -6.01 9.98
C LEU A 25 11.50 -4.86 9.34
N PHE A 26 10.91 -3.97 10.15
CA PHE A 26 10.24 -2.78 9.63
C PHE A 26 11.22 -1.82 8.97
N TRP A 27 12.42 -1.61 9.53
CA TRP A 27 13.45 -0.79 8.89
C TRP A 27 13.88 -1.35 7.53
N VAL A 28 14.17 -2.65 7.46
CA VAL A 28 14.52 -3.32 6.19
C VAL A 28 13.39 -3.15 5.17
N LYS A 29 12.15 -3.38 5.58
CA LYS A 29 10.97 -3.22 4.71
C LYS A 29 10.83 -1.77 4.22
N THR A 30 11.01 -0.80 5.09
CA THR A 30 10.89 0.63 4.76
C THR A 30 11.97 1.10 3.77
N VAL A 31 13.18 0.56 3.85
CA VAL A 31 14.27 0.91 2.91
C VAL A 31 14.11 0.20 1.57
N LEU A 32 13.66 -1.06 1.58
CA LEU A 32 13.58 -1.90 0.38
C LEU A 32 12.31 -1.63 -0.45
N MET A 33 11.19 -1.28 0.17
CA MET A 33 9.92 -1.04 -0.54
C MET A 33 9.98 0.12 -1.54
N PRO A 34 10.47 1.32 -1.21
CA PRO A 34 10.49 2.45 -2.15
C PRO A 34 11.23 2.18 -3.46
N PRO A 35 12.48 1.68 -3.48
CA PRO A 35 13.19 1.44 -4.73
C PRO A 35 12.53 0.33 -5.56
N VAL A 36 11.97 -0.70 -4.91
CA VAL A 36 11.23 -1.76 -5.60
C VAL A 36 9.94 -1.22 -6.23
N ALA A 37 9.18 -0.40 -5.50
CA ALA A 37 7.95 0.21 -6.02
C ALA A 37 8.24 1.11 -7.22
N ILE A 38 9.23 2.01 -7.10
CA ILE A 38 9.64 2.90 -8.18
C ILE A 38 10.15 2.10 -9.38
N GLY A 39 11.03 1.12 -9.15
CA GLY A 39 11.58 0.27 -10.21
C GLY A 39 10.51 -0.51 -10.97
N MET A 40 9.53 -1.07 -10.25
CA MET A 40 8.39 -1.76 -10.87
C MET A 40 7.52 -0.80 -11.69
N THR A 41 7.19 0.38 -11.17
CA THR A 41 6.39 1.36 -11.91
C THR A 41 7.10 1.83 -13.18
N ILE A 42 8.40 2.10 -13.11
CA ILE A 42 9.21 2.46 -14.30
C ILE A 42 9.22 1.30 -15.31
N TRP A 43 9.46 0.08 -14.85
CA TRP A 43 9.51 -1.09 -15.73
C TRP A 43 8.19 -1.33 -16.46
N VAL A 44 7.05 -1.27 -15.75
CA VAL A 44 5.73 -1.40 -16.37
C VAL A 44 5.46 -0.27 -17.36
N ALA A 45 5.81 0.97 -17.02
CA ALA A 45 5.63 2.13 -17.89
C ALA A 45 6.47 2.03 -19.19
N LEU A 46 7.70 1.54 -19.09
CA LEU A 46 8.55 1.28 -20.27
C LEU A 46 7.99 0.16 -21.14
N LYS A 47 7.47 -0.91 -20.51
CA LYS A 47 6.88 -2.04 -21.23
C LYS A 47 5.58 -1.66 -21.96
N ALA A 48 4.82 -0.71 -21.44
CA ALA A 48 3.64 -0.13 -22.08
C ALA A 48 3.97 0.88 -23.22
N GLY A 49 5.22 0.92 -23.69
CA GLY A 49 5.63 1.76 -24.83
C GLY A 49 6.03 3.19 -24.46
N GLY A 50 6.07 3.55 -23.17
CA GLY A 50 6.67 4.80 -22.68
C GLY A 50 6.01 6.11 -23.11
N ASN A 51 4.91 6.07 -23.86
CA ASN A 51 4.36 7.24 -24.56
C ASN A 51 3.31 8.02 -23.75
N GLY A 52 3.04 7.62 -22.50
CA GLY A 52 2.09 8.29 -21.61
C GLY A 52 0.62 8.24 -22.07
N ALA A 53 0.29 7.43 -23.09
CA ALA A 53 -1.07 7.32 -23.63
C ALA A 53 -2.09 6.88 -22.57
N PHE A 54 -1.65 6.09 -21.59
CA PHE A 54 -2.42 5.66 -20.43
C PHE A 54 -2.89 6.80 -19.51
N PHE A 55 -2.31 8.01 -19.60
CA PHE A 55 -2.80 9.18 -18.84
C PHE A 55 -3.98 9.89 -19.51
N ASN A 56 -4.21 9.68 -20.81
CA ASN A 56 -5.23 10.39 -21.59
C ASN A 56 -6.51 9.57 -21.83
N GLU A 57 -6.69 8.45 -21.13
CA GLU A 57 -7.84 7.58 -21.31
C GLU A 57 -9.13 8.21 -20.74
N SER A 58 -10.20 8.20 -21.52
CA SER A 58 -11.50 8.74 -21.10
C SER A 58 -12.19 7.84 -20.09
N SER A 59 -12.80 8.43 -19.06
CA SER A 59 -13.59 7.70 -18.06
C SER A 59 -14.71 6.88 -18.73
N GLN A 60 -14.66 5.55 -18.59
CA GLN A 60 -15.64 4.64 -19.19
C GLN A 60 -16.97 4.53 -18.41
N VAL A 61 -17.00 5.03 -17.16
CA VAL A 61 -18.15 4.89 -16.25
C VAL A 61 -18.81 6.25 -16.00
N HIS A 62 -20.13 6.31 -16.09
CA HIS A 62 -20.94 7.53 -15.96
C HIS A 62 -22.17 7.33 -15.05
N GLY A 63 -22.77 8.45 -14.60
CA GLY A 63 -24.02 8.42 -13.84
C GLY A 63 -23.92 7.80 -12.44
N SER A 64 -24.95 7.06 -12.03
CA SER A 64 -25.06 6.41 -10.71
C SER A 64 -24.02 5.33 -10.47
N GLU A 65 -23.58 4.63 -11.53
CA GLU A 65 -22.56 3.59 -11.45
C GLU A 65 -21.21 4.17 -11.00
N ARG A 66 -20.84 5.36 -11.48
CA ARG A 66 -19.64 6.07 -11.02
C ARG A 66 -19.69 6.40 -9.53
N VAL A 67 -20.86 6.82 -9.03
CA VAL A 67 -21.05 7.14 -7.60
C VAL A 67 -20.92 5.87 -6.76
N TRP A 68 -21.51 4.77 -7.20
CA TRP A 68 -21.37 3.48 -6.52
C TRP A 68 -19.93 2.96 -6.51
N LEU A 69 -19.24 3.06 -7.65
CA LEU A 69 -17.82 2.69 -7.77
C LEU A 69 -16.94 3.52 -6.84
N TRP A 70 -17.25 4.81 -6.70
CA TRP A 70 -16.52 5.69 -5.79
C TRP A 70 -16.74 5.29 -4.32
N LEU A 71 -17.99 5.05 -3.91
CA LEU A 71 -18.32 4.61 -2.55
C LEU A 71 -17.72 3.23 -2.22
N SER A 72 -17.77 2.28 -3.16
CA SER A 72 -17.19 0.95 -2.97
C SER A 72 -15.67 1.01 -2.85
N SER A 73 -15.02 1.86 -3.65
CA SER A 73 -13.57 2.10 -3.58
C SER A 73 -13.16 2.72 -2.24
N MET A 74 -13.89 3.72 -1.76
CA MET A 74 -13.65 4.31 -0.43
C MET A 74 -13.80 3.28 0.69
N THR A 75 -14.85 2.46 0.62
CA THR A 75 -15.11 1.41 1.61
C THR A 75 -14.02 0.36 1.59
N SER A 76 -13.55 -0.04 0.40
CA SER A 76 -12.46 -1.01 0.25
C SER A 76 -11.16 -0.52 0.89
N ILE A 77 -10.76 0.73 0.62
CA ILE A 77 -9.55 1.33 1.20
C ILE A 77 -9.67 1.45 2.73
N THR A 78 -10.83 1.92 3.21
CA THR A 78 -11.10 2.06 4.65
C THR A 78 -11.10 0.72 5.36
N GLY A 79 -11.75 -0.30 4.78
CA GLY A 79 -11.78 -1.66 5.30
C GLY A 79 -10.38 -2.28 5.37
N GLY A 80 -9.56 -2.09 4.33
CA GLY A 80 -8.17 -2.56 4.31
C GLY A 80 -7.29 -1.92 5.39
N TYR A 81 -7.59 -0.69 5.81
CA TYR A 81 -6.83 0.03 6.84
C TYR A 81 -7.39 -0.14 8.26
N SER A 82 -8.62 -0.64 8.39
CA SER A 82 -9.29 -0.81 9.69
C SER A 82 -8.50 -1.65 10.69
N THR A 83 -7.90 -2.75 10.22
CA THR A 83 -7.09 -3.66 11.05
C THR A 83 -5.81 -3.00 11.55
N LEU A 84 -5.20 -2.11 10.77
CA LEU A 84 -4.04 -1.34 11.21
C LEU A 84 -4.46 -0.29 12.24
N ALA A 85 -5.58 0.40 12.01
CA ALA A 85 -6.07 1.45 12.90
C ALA A 85 -6.32 0.96 14.33
N VAL A 86 -6.94 -0.22 14.49
CA VAL A 86 -7.19 -0.81 15.82
C VAL A 86 -5.91 -1.29 16.51
N ASN A 87 -4.84 -1.54 15.75
CA ASN A 87 -3.55 -2.02 16.26
C ASN A 87 -2.53 -0.87 16.48
N ILE A 88 -2.84 0.39 16.14
CA ILE A 88 -1.96 1.55 16.40
C ILE A 88 -1.55 1.65 17.89
N PRO A 89 -2.46 1.42 18.88
CA PRO A 89 -2.11 1.47 20.30
C PRO A 89 -1.00 0.50 20.71
N ASP A 90 -0.90 -0.65 20.05
CA ASP A 90 0.11 -1.68 20.35
C ASP A 90 1.53 -1.23 20.03
N PHE A 91 1.68 -0.31 19.07
CA PHE A 91 2.95 0.33 18.74
C PHE A 91 3.18 1.60 19.57
N SER A 92 2.14 2.40 19.80
CA SER A 92 2.28 3.66 20.54
C SER A 92 2.66 3.44 22.01
N ARG A 93 2.31 2.31 22.62
CA ARG A 93 2.75 1.96 24.00
C ARG A 93 4.26 1.84 24.15
N PHE A 94 4.99 1.56 23.06
CA PHE A 94 6.46 1.48 23.05
C PHE A 94 7.12 2.79 22.62
N SER A 95 6.33 3.82 22.29
CA SER A 95 6.87 5.14 21.93
C SER A 95 7.45 5.83 23.17
N LYS A 96 8.66 6.38 23.03
CA LYS A 96 9.29 7.20 24.07
C LYS A 96 8.64 8.58 24.19
N ASP A 97 8.13 9.10 23.07
CA ASP A 97 7.52 10.43 22.99
C ASP A 97 6.00 10.34 22.90
N ARG A 98 5.33 11.10 23.77
CA ARG A 98 3.85 11.22 23.78
C ARG A 98 3.32 11.86 22.49
N HIS A 99 4.11 12.69 21.83
CA HIS A 99 3.74 13.46 20.63
C HIS A 99 4.09 12.76 19.31
N ALA A 100 4.68 11.55 19.34
CA ALA A 100 5.10 10.84 18.13
C ALA A 100 3.95 10.52 17.16
N HIS A 101 2.72 10.42 17.64
CA HIS A 101 1.54 10.17 16.81
C HIS A 101 1.21 11.34 15.86
N TYR A 102 1.61 12.57 16.18
CA TYR A 102 1.38 13.72 15.30
C TYR A 102 2.12 13.60 13.97
N TRP A 103 3.28 12.94 13.95
CA TRP A 103 4.02 12.67 12.72
C TRP A 103 3.28 11.74 11.76
N GLN A 104 2.36 10.92 12.25
CA GLN A 104 1.57 10.02 11.40
C GLN A 104 0.54 10.78 10.56
N ILE A 105 0.04 11.92 11.06
CA ILE A 105 -1.01 12.72 10.40
C ILE A 105 -0.58 13.20 9.00
N PRO A 106 0.61 13.82 8.79
CA PRO A 106 1.06 14.18 7.45
C PRO A 106 1.72 13.01 6.70
N THR A 107 2.41 12.12 7.42
CA THR A 107 3.23 11.07 6.78
C THR A 107 2.37 9.99 6.13
N ILE A 108 1.29 9.55 6.78
CA ILE A 108 0.43 8.49 6.24
C ILE A 108 -0.25 8.93 4.93
N PRO A 109 -0.95 10.08 4.86
CA PRO A 109 -1.57 10.55 3.62
C PRO A 109 -0.56 10.75 2.50
N LEU A 110 0.61 11.32 2.79
CA LEU A 110 1.63 11.59 1.77
C LEU A 110 2.16 10.29 1.17
N LEU A 111 2.62 9.35 2.00
CA LEU A 111 3.16 8.07 1.52
C LEU A 111 2.07 7.21 0.84
N LYS A 112 0.85 7.23 1.35
CA LYS A 112 -0.28 6.54 0.73
C LYS A 112 -0.63 7.12 -0.63
N THR A 113 -0.63 8.45 -0.77
CA THR A 113 -0.90 9.12 -2.05
C THR A 113 0.18 8.77 -3.07
N LEU A 114 1.47 8.82 -2.69
CA LEU A 114 2.57 8.42 -3.58
C LEU A 114 2.43 6.95 -4.03
N THR A 115 2.12 6.05 -3.11
CA THR A 115 1.95 4.62 -3.42
C THR A 115 0.72 4.39 -4.30
N ALA A 116 -0.38 5.09 -4.05
CA ALA A 116 -1.58 5.01 -4.86
C ALA A 116 -1.32 5.51 -6.29
N LEU A 117 -0.60 6.62 -6.46
CA LEU A 117 -0.21 7.14 -7.78
C LEU A 117 0.62 6.11 -8.56
N MET A 118 1.65 5.53 -7.93
CA MET A 118 2.45 4.46 -8.54
C MET A 118 1.59 3.24 -8.94
N GLY A 119 0.63 2.85 -8.09
CA GLY A 119 -0.30 1.77 -8.38
C GLY A 119 -1.23 2.06 -9.56
N ILE A 120 -1.80 3.28 -9.62
CA ILE A 120 -2.67 3.72 -10.73
C ILE A 120 -1.89 3.73 -12.05
N ILE A 121 -0.68 4.30 -12.06
CA ILE A 121 0.19 4.33 -13.24
C ILE A 121 0.48 2.90 -13.71
N SER A 122 0.87 2.01 -12.78
CA SER A 122 1.22 0.63 -13.11
C SER A 122 -0.01 -0.15 -13.62
N ALA A 123 -1.18 0.03 -13.02
CA ALA A 123 -2.41 -0.65 -13.44
C ALA A 123 -2.89 -0.18 -14.82
N SER A 124 -2.78 1.12 -15.10
CA SER A 124 -3.19 1.70 -16.38
C SER A 124 -2.21 1.34 -17.50
N ALA A 125 -0.91 1.41 -17.24
CA ALA A 125 0.12 0.94 -18.17
C ALA A 125 0.00 -0.57 -18.45
N ALA A 126 -0.35 -1.38 -17.45
CA ALA A 126 -0.55 -2.82 -17.63
C ALA A 126 -1.73 -3.20 -18.54
N GLN A 127 -2.72 -2.32 -18.74
CA GLN A 127 -3.80 -2.56 -19.70
C GLN A 127 -3.35 -2.44 -21.16
N GLN A 128 -2.22 -1.78 -21.41
CA GLN A 128 -1.64 -1.56 -22.75
C GLN A 128 -0.55 -2.58 -23.11
N ILE A 129 -0.25 -3.52 -22.21
CA ILE A 129 0.75 -4.60 -22.37
C ILE A 129 0.03 -5.89 -22.75
#